data_AF-A0A3S0RAL3-F1
#
_entry.id   AF-A0A3S0RAL3-F1
#
_cell.length_a   1.000
_cell.length_b   1.000
_cell.length_c   1.000
_cell.angle_alpha   90.00
_cell.angle_beta   90.00
_cell.angle_gamma   90.00
#
_symmetry.space_group_name_H-M   'P 1'
#
loop_
_entity.id
_entity.type
_entity.pdbx_description
1 polymer ?
#
loop_
_entity_poly.entity_id
_entity_poly.type
_entity_poly.pdbx_seq_one_letter_code
_entity_poly.pdbx_strand_id
1 'polypeptide(L)'
;MAQPVAVVFVHGIHTFAPGYHARMQDAIEARLPKRVRDLVTFRSVFWAERVRQRQKEYLDAVSEKRLFPVTAYRSLVVQGLGDAAAYQKTKSFRNSCYYEIQSDVRAVLESLDSDNLPNRPLIFVGHSLGCHIISSFIWDVNTIKSWDEARLALEGEEIREFSDYLRNGSAFRRLDTLAGLVMMGSNMPLFTFTFGPSRIMPITSSRDPGTPPAFPGRNLDLGMRARARWLNYYSRNDLLGYPLKPLNEAYANEALLDDIEVASEGWLMRGVGRLSQPLAAYRAHTGYWNNRRVIRGTADLISSLASVGEPAVKRRFSFRRQREDAAVPA
;
A
#
# COMPACT_ATOMS: atom_id res chain seq x y z
N MET A 1 -5.70 26.07 -8.75
CA MET A 1 -6.68 25.14 -9.33
C MET A 1 -6.42 23.77 -8.75
N ALA A 2 -7.45 22.93 -8.57
CA ALA A 2 -7.27 21.57 -8.12
C ALA A 2 -6.42 20.76 -9.12
N GLN A 3 -5.62 19.83 -8.61
CA GLN A 3 -4.66 19.05 -9.40
C GLN A 3 -5.11 17.60 -9.58
N PRO A 4 -4.84 16.98 -10.74
CA PRO A 4 -5.07 15.55 -10.95
C PRO A 4 -4.30 14.67 -9.95
N VAL A 5 -4.90 13.59 -9.48
CA VAL A 5 -4.27 12.63 -8.56
C VAL A 5 -4.46 11.22 -9.09
N ALA A 6 -3.40 10.40 -9.07
CA ALA A 6 -3.52 8.98 -9.38
C ALA A 6 -3.54 8.14 -8.10
N VAL A 7 -4.41 7.15 -8.06
CA VAL A 7 -4.54 6.19 -6.95
C VAL A 7 -4.43 4.78 -7.49
N VAL A 8 -3.47 4.01 -6.99
CA VAL A 8 -3.24 2.63 -7.42
C VAL A 8 -3.48 1.68 -6.25
N PHE A 9 -4.45 0.79 -6.41
CA PHE A 9 -4.72 -0.28 -5.46
C PHE A 9 -3.84 -1.50 -5.72
N VAL A 10 -3.34 -2.13 -4.66
CA VAL A 10 -2.62 -3.40 -4.71
C VAL A 10 -3.19 -4.32 -3.63
N HIS A 11 -3.81 -5.42 -4.04
CA HIS A 11 -4.46 -6.35 -3.14
C HIS A 11 -3.48 -7.28 -2.42
N GLY A 12 -3.97 -7.91 -1.35
CA GLY A 12 -3.28 -8.99 -0.65
C GLY A 12 -3.64 -10.38 -1.16
N ILE A 13 -3.18 -11.39 -0.43
CA ILE A 13 -3.58 -12.78 -0.63
C ILE A 13 -5.11 -12.94 -0.55
N HIS A 14 -5.65 -14.03 -1.10
CA HIS A 14 -7.08 -14.34 -1.04
C HIS A 14 -7.99 -13.36 -1.82
N THR A 15 -7.44 -12.68 -2.83
CA THR A 15 -8.20 -11.83 -3.77
C THR A 15 -8.41 -12.58 -5.08
N PHE A 16 -9.67 -12.84 -5.41
CA PHE A 16 -10.00 -13.83 -6.45
C PHE A 16 -10.30 -13.26 -7.82
N ALA A 17 -10.73 -12.01 -7.91
CA ALA A 17 -11.17 -11.41 -9.16
C ALA A 17 -10.59 -10.00 -9.34
N PRO A 18 -10.40 -9.57 -10.60
CA PRO A 18 -10.27 -8.14 -10.91
C PRO A 18 -11.45 -7.35 -10.32
N GLY A 19 -11.26 -6.06 -10.09
CA GLY A 19 -12.32 -5.19 -9.54
C GLY A 19 -12.55 -5.30 -8.03
N TYR A 20 -11.70 -6.03 -7.29
CA TYR A 20 -11.75 -6.12 -5.81
C TYR A 20 -11.83 -4.76 -5.08
N HIS A 21 -11.27 -3.71 -5.69
CA HIS A 21 -11.19 -2.37 -5.14
C HIS A 21 -12.46 -1.54 -5.38
N ALA A 22 -13.34 -1.94 -6.32
CA ALA A 22 -14.41 -1.10 -6.85
C ALA A 22 -15.31 -0.52 -5.74
N ARG A 23 -15.75 -1.36 -4.80
CA ARG A 23 -16.60 -0.91 -3.68
C ARG A 23 -15.92 0.13 -2.78
N MET A 24 -14.61 -0.02 -2.55
CA MET A 24 -13.85 0.95 -1.76
C MET A 24 -13.67 2.25 -2.55
N GLN A 25 -13.37 2.15 -3.85
CA GLN A 25 -13.31 3.28 -4.77
C GLN A 25 -14.61 4.08 -4.75
N ASP A 26 -15.77 3.45 -4.97
CA ASP A 26 -17.09 4.11 -4.94
C ASP A 26 -17.31 4.86 -3.62
N ALA A 27 -16.94 4.23 -2.50
CA ALA A 27 -17.10 4.81 -1.17
C ALA A 27 -16.13 5.98 -0.88
N ILE A 28 -14.95 5.98 -1.51
CA ILE A 28 -14.00 7.09 -1.51
C ILE A 28 -14.56 8.23 -2.38
N GLU A 29 -14.95 7.94 -3.62
CA GLU A 29 -15.49 8.92 -4.56
C GLU A 29 -16.72 9.63 -4.00
N ALA A 30 -17.62 8.89 -3.35
CA ALA A 30 -18.80 9.45 -2.67
C ALA A 30 -18.45 10.48 -1.59
N ARG A 31 -17.23 10.45 -1.03
CA ARG A 31 -16.73 11.41 -0.03
C ARG A 31 -15.92 12.55 -0.63
N LEU A 32 -15.41 12.39 -1.85
CA LEU A 32 -14.66 13.45 -2.53
C LEU A 32 -15.61 14.57 -2.97
N PRO A 33 -15.21 15.86 -2.82
CA PRO A 33 -15.89 16.97 -3.48
C PRO A 33 -15.96 16.72 -5.00
N LYS A 34 -17.06 17.08 -5.66
CA LYS A 34 -17.26 16.84 -7.11
C LYS A 34 -16.05 17.24 -7.96
N ARG A 35 -15.54 18.46 -7.73
CA ARG A 35 -14.35 18.99 -8.42
C ARG A 35 -13.07 18.17 -8.25
N VAL A 36 -12.92 17.47 -7.13
CA VAL A 36 -11.77 16.58 -6.88
C VAL A 36 -12.05 15.23 -7.53
N ARG A 37 -13.26 14.69 -7.38
CA ARG A 37 -13.66 13.40 -7.96
C ARG A 37 -13.34 13.32 -9.46
N ASP A 38 -13.66 14.37 -10.20
CA ASP A 38 -13.42 14.44 -11.66
C ASP A 38 -11.93 14.52 -12.05
N LEU A 39 -11.03 14.69 -11.06
CA LEU A 39 -9.58 14.79 -11.23
C LEU A 39 -8.81 13.56 -10.69
N VAL A 40 -9.50 12.59 -10.09
CA VAL A 40 -8.84 11.38 -9.56
C VAL A 40 -8.93 10.25 -10.57
N THR A 41 -7.80 9.62 -10.87
CA THR A 41 -7.74 8.41 -11.68
C THR A 41 -7.40 7.22 -10.80
N PHE A 42 -8.31 6.25 -10.73
CA PHE A 42 -8.10 4.99 -10.00
C PHE A 42 -7.66 3.88 -10.96
N ARG A 43 -6.70 3.06 -10.51
CA ARG A 43 -6.31 1.79 -11.13
C ARG A 43 -6.05 0.75 -10.07
N SER A 44 -5.98 -0.51 -10.48
CA SER A 44 -5.60 -1.61 -9.59
C SER A 44 -4.64 -2.56 -10.26
N VAL A 45 -3.68 -3.04 -9.49
CA VAL A 45 -2.84 -4.19 -9.84
C VAL A 45 -3.56 -5.45 -9.40
N PHE A 46 -3.67 -6.43 -10.30
CA PHE A 46 -4.21 -7.76 -10.03
C PHE A 46 -3.15 -8.82 -10.33
N TRP A 47 -2.33 -9.12 -9.32
CA TRP A 47 -1.12 -9.92 -9.49
C TRP A 47 -1.34 -11.41 -9.20
N ALA A 48 -2.43 -11.77 -8.53
CA ALA A 48 -2.59 -13.14 -8.01
C ALA A 48 -2.78 -14.21 -9.10
N GLU A 49 -2.98 -13.85 -10.37
CA GLU A 49 -2.97 -14.83 -11.47
C GLU A 49 -1.59 -15.49 -11.66
N ARG A 50 -0.50 -14.74 -11.43
CA ARG A 50 0.90 -15.20 -11.59
C ARG A 50 1.24 -16.42 -10.74
N VAL A 51 0.64 -16.52 -9.56
CA VAL A 51 0.93 -17.59 -8.59
C VAL A 51 -0.17 -18.65 -8.56
N ARG A 52 -1.43 -18.26 -8.79
CA ARG A 52 -2.58 -19.16 -8.65
C ARG A 52 -2.60 -20.31 -9.64
N GLN A 53 -2.19 -20.09 -10.88
CA GLN A 53 -2.17 -21.17 -11.87
C GLN A 53 -1.30 -22.33 -11.39
N ARG A 54 -0.07 -22.03 -10.95
CA ARG A 54 0.89 -23.00 -10.43
C ARG A 54 0.36 -23.72 -9.17
N GLN A 55 -0.34 -23.01 -8.29
CA GLN A 55 -0.96 -23.60 -7.09
C GLN A 55 -2.14 -24.52 -7.42
N LYS A 56 -2.97 -24.12 -8.38
CA LYS A 56 -4.12 -24.92 -8.82
C LYS A 56 -3.64 -26.23 -9.45
N GLU A 57 -2.68 -26.15 -10.37
CA GLU A 57 -2.07 -27.33 -11.01
C GLU A 57 -1.51 -28.31 -9.97
N TYR A 58 -0.84 -27.80 -8.92
CA TYR A 58 -0.36 -28.64 -7.82
C TYR A 58 -1.51 -29.30 -7.04
N LEU A 59 -2.52 -28.55 -6.63
CA LEU A 59 -3.65 -29.08 -5.86
C LEU A 59 -4.47 -30.09 -6.67
N ASP A 60 -4.68 -29.84 -7.96
CA ASP A 60 -5.33 -30.77 -8.88
C ASP A 60 -4.54 -32.08 -8.97
N ALA A 61 -3.23 -32.01 -9.23
CA ALA A 61 -2.37 -33.20 -9.33
C ALA A 61 -2.33 -34.03 -8.05
N VAL A 62 -2.36 -33.36 -6.88
CA VAL A 62 -2.44 -34.06 -5.60
C VAL A 62 -3.81 -34.72 -5.40
N SER A 63 -4.89 -34.03 -5.77
CA SER A 63 -6.24 -34.57 -5.68
C SER A 63 -6.44 -35.77 -6.62
N GLU A 64 -5.91 -35.70 -7.84
CA GLU A 64 -5.94 -36.79 -8.83
C GLU A 64 -5.22 -38.03 -8.31
N LYS A 65 -4.06 -37.84 -7.68
CA LYS A 65 -3.28 -38.92 -7.06
C LYS A 65 -3.87 -39.42 -5.73
N ARG A 66 -4.98 -38.84 -5.27
CA ARG A 66 -5.69 -39.19 -4.02
C ARG A 66 -4.77 -39.22 -2.78
N LEU A 67 -3.71 -38.42 -2.77
CA LEU A 67 -2.76 -38.41 -1.65
C LEU A 67 -3.39 -37.79 -0.39
N PHE A 68 -4.25 -36.78 -0.56
CA PHE A 68 -5.07 -36.21 0.51
C PHE A 68 -6.27 -35.43 -0.06
N PRO A 69 -7.33 -35.19 0.73
CA PRO A 69 -8.47 -34.38 0.30
C PRO A 69 -8.07 -32.90 0.18
N VAL A 70 -8.39 -32.24 -0.94
CA VAL A 70 -8.25 -30.78 -1.06
C VAL A 70 -9.43 -30.14 -0.32
N THR A 71 -9.17 -29.55 0.84
CA THR A 71 -10.19 -28.87 1.67
C THR A 71 -10.09 -27.36 1.54
N ALA A 72 -11.16 -26.63 1.90
CA ALA A 72 -11.15 -25.17 1.90
C ALA A 72 -10.03 -24.57 2.77
N TYR A 73 -9.72 -25.19 3.92
CA TYR A 73 -8.61 -24.78 4.79
C TYR A 73 -7.24 -24.97 4.13
N ARG A 74 -7.05 -26.09 3.41
CA ARG A 74 -5.80 -26.35 2.70
C ARG A 74 -5.63 -25.38 1.52
N SER A 75 -6.69 -25.12 0.77
CA SER A 75 -6.68 -24.10 -0.29
C SER A 75 -6.38 -22.72 0.27
N LEU A 76 -6.95 -22.34 1.43
CA LEU A 76 -6.64 -21.10 2.12
C LEU A 76 -5.17 -21.00 2.51
N VAL A 77 -4.58 -22.08 3.05
CA VAL A 77 -3.15 -22.11 3.43
C VAL A 77 -2.26 -22.03 2.20
N VAL A 78 -2.52 -22.82 1.16
CA VAL A 78 -1.71 -22.82 -0.07
C VAL A 78 -1.81 -21.47 -0.77
N GLN A 79 -3.00 -20.91 -0.92
CA GLN A 79 -3.21 -19.61 -1.57
C GLN A 79 -2.82 -18.42 -0.67
N GLY A 80 -2.68 -18.62 0.64
CA GLY A 80 -2.28 -17.57 1.58
C GLY A 80 -0.79 -17.60 1.89
N LEU A 81 -0.34 -18.65 2.58
CA LEU A 81 1.07 -18.82 2.93
C LEU A 81 1.92 -19.15 1.71
N GLY A 82 1.39 -19.90 0.73
CA GLY A 82 2.13 -20.19 -0.50
C GLY A 82 2.38 -18.95 -1.36
N ASP A 83 1.42 -18.03 -1.45
CA ASP A 83 1.61 -16.73 -2.12
C ASP A 83 2.72 -15.90 -1.42
N ALA A 84 2.66 -15.79 -0.10
CA ALA A 84 3.67 -15.08 0.68
C ALA A 84 5.06 -15.73 0.60
N ALA A 85 5.14 -17.06 0.58
CA ALA A 85 6.38 -17.80 0.43
C ALA A 85 6.94 -17.72 -0.99
N ALA A 86 6.08 -17.67 -2.01
CA ALA A 86 6.49 -17.55 -3.40
C ALA A 86 7.02 -16.15 -3.72
N TYR A 87 6.47 -15.10 -3.09
CA TYR A 87 6.92 -13.72 -3.27
C TYR A 87 8.26 -13.45 -2.58
N GLN A 88 9.33 -13.97 -3.17
CA GLN A 88 10.70 -13.80 -2.73
C GLN A 88 11.58 -13.29 -3.86
N LYS A 89 12.39 -12.28 -3.55
CA LYS A 89 13.44 -11.82 -4.45
C LYS A 89 14.55 -12.87 -4.49
N THR A 90 14.74 -13.50 -5.66
CA THR A 90 15.79 -14.49 -5.87
C THR A 90 16.84 -13.94 -6.83
N LYS A 91 18.03 -14.56 -6.87
CA LYS A 91 19.07 -14.21 -7.86
C LYS A 91 18.68 -14.62 -9.29
N SER A 92 17.79 -15.60 -9.44
CA SER A 92 17.36 -16.12 -10.74
C SER A 92 16.04 -15.47 -11.13
N PHE A 93 16.14 -14.42 -11.93
CA PHE A 93 15.00 -13.60 -12.35
C PHE A 93 13.92 -14.42 -13.07
N ARG A 94 14.32 -15.31 -14.00
CA ARG A 94 13.43 -16.17 -14.80
C ARG A 94 12.51 -17.08 -14.00
N ASN A 95 12.83 -17.35 -12.73
CA ASN A 95 12.08 -18.27 -11.87
C ASN A 95 11.43 -17.55 -10.67
N SER A 96 11.27 -16.23 -10.75
CA SER A 96 10.82 -15.44 -9.61
C SER A 96 9.52 -14.69 -9.92
N CYS A 97 8.44 -15.12 -9.25
CA CYS A 97 7.17 -14.39 -9.30
C CYS A 97 7.28 -12.94 -8.78
N TYR A 98 8.32 -12.64 -7.99
CA TYR A 98 8.60 -11.30 -7.50
C TYR A 98 8.69 -10.28 -8.64
N TYR A 99 9.48 -10.60 -9.67
CA TYR A 99 9.68 -9.67 -10.78
C TYR A 99 8.51 -9.66 -11.77
N GLU A 100 7.83 -10.79 -11.98
CA GLU A 100 6.58 -10.85 -12.73
C GLU A 100 5.54 -9.89 -12.11
N ILE A 101 5.36 -9.96 -10.79
CA ILE A 101 4.43 -9.11 -10.04
C ILE A 101 4.85 -7.63 -10.09
N GLN A 102 6.15 -7.33 -9.99
CA GLN A 102 6.61 -5.94 -10.19
C GLN A 102 6.35 -5.45 -11.62
N SER A 103 6.44 -6.32 -12.62
CA SER A 103 6.06 -5.98 -14.00
C SER A 103 4.58 -5.60 -14.10
N ASP A 104 3.70 -6.29 -13.38
CA ASP A 104 2.27 -5.94 -13.33
C ASP A 104 2.06 -4.55 -12.70
N VAL A 105 2.83 -4.19 -11.66
CA VAL A 105 2.82 -2.83 -11.08
C VAL A 105 3.30 -1.80 -12.11
N ARG A 106 4.40 -2.06 -12.81
CA ARG A 106 4.94 -1.18 -13.86
C ARG A 106 3.95 -0.96 -15.00
N ALA A 107 3.29 -2.00 -15.48
CA ALA A 107 2.29 -1.92 -16.54
C ALA A 107 1.12 -0.98 -16.15
N VAL A 108 0.66 -1.05 -14.90
CA VAL A 108 -0.37 -0.13 -14.40
C VAL A 108 0.14 1.31 -14.36
N LEU A 109 1.37 1.54 -13.89
CA LEU A 109 1.96 2.89 -13.87
C LEU A 109 2.21 3.44 -15.27
N GLU A 110 2.59 2.61 -16.23
CA GLU A 110 2.74 2.99 -17.64
C GLU A 110 1.41 3.38 -18.27
N SER A 111 0.34 2.63 -18.01
CA SER A 111 -1.02 2.98 -18.46
C SER A 111 -1.54 4.31 -17.89
N LEU A 112 -0.96 4.74 -16.75
CA LEU A 112 -1.26 6.01 -16.11
C LEU A 112 -0.33 7.12 -16.62
N ASP A 113 0.89 6.81 -17.05
CA ASP A 113 1.81 7.82 -17.55
C ASP A 113 1.40 8.40 -18.90
N SER A 114 0.75 7.57 -19.73
CA SER A 114 0.22 7.96 -21.05
C SER A 114 -0.87 9.04 -21.00
N ASP A 115 -1.38 9.38 -19.81
CA ASP A 115 -2.34 10.47 -19.60
C ASP A 115 -1.71 11.88 -19.82
N ASN A 116 -0.41 11.99 -20.14
CA ASN A 116 0.34 13.24 -20.30
C ASN A 116 0.33 14.14 -19.05
N LEU A 117 0.29 13.52 -17.86
CA LEU A 117 0.31 14.19 -16.57
C LEU A 117 1.55 13.77 -15.74
N PRO A 118 2.79 14.02 -16.23
CA PRO A 118 4.01 13.41 -15.72
C PRO A 118 4.37 13.80 -14.27
N ASN A 119 3.78 14.89 -13.77
CA ASN A 119 4.05 15.42 -12.43
C ASN A 119 2.89 15.21 -11.44
N ARG A 120 1.83 14.46 -11.82
CA ARG A 120 0.69 14.26 -10.92
C ARG A 120 1.11 13.44 -9.69
N PRO A 121 0.61 13.78 -8.48
CA PRO A 121 0.86 13.00 -7.29
C PRO A 121 0.30 11.58 -7.41
N LEU A 122 1.10 10.61 -6.96
CA LEU A 122 0.73 9.20 -6.87
C LEU A 122 0.42 8.82 -5.42
N ILE A 123 -0.66 8.06 -5.24
CA ILE A 123 -1.00 7.40 -3.98
C ILE A 123 -1.11 5.90 -4.23
N PHE A 124 -0.41 5.09 -3.44
CA PHE A 124 -0.65 3.66 -3.38
C PHE A 124 -1.59 3.30 -2.23
N VAL A 125 -2.51 2.37 -2.49
CA VAL A 125 -3.38 1.76 -1.48
C VAL A 125 -3.10 0.26 -1.45
N GLY A 126 -2.41 -0.21 -0.41
CA GLY A 126 -2.01 -1.60 -0.23
C GLY A 126 -2.87 -2.31 0.81
N HIS A 127 -3.14 -3.59 0.60
CA HIS A 127 -3.70 -4.47 1.60
C HIS A 127 -2.82 -5.71 1.81
N SER A 128 -2.50 -6.06 3.06
CA SER A 128 -1.77 -7.29 3.38
C SER A 128 -0.49 -7.44 2.54
N LEU A 129 -0.32 -8.53 1.79
CA LEU A 129 0.84 -8.72 0.89
C LEU A 129 1.02 -7.60 -0.13
N GLY A 130 -0.05 -6.92 -0.54
CA GLY A 130 0.03 -5.72 -1.38
C GLY A 130 0.84 -4.60 -0.75
N CYS A 131 0.82 -4.45 0.58
CA CYS A 131 1.67 -3.49 1.30
C CYS A 131 3.16 -3.84 1.13
N HIS A 132 3.50 -5.13 1.24
CA HIS A 132 4.86 -5.62 1.04
C HIS A 132 5.31 -5.43 -0.41
N ILE A 133 4.46 -5.77 -1.39
CA ILE A 133 4.71 -5.56 -2.83
C ILE A 133 4.98 -4.08 -3.14
N ILE A 134 4.15 -3.16 -2.61
CA ILE A 134 4.36 -1.72 -2.80
C ILE A 134 5.70 -1.29 -2.19
N SER A 135 5.99 -1.71 -0.96
CA SER A 135 7.22 -1.31 -0.27
C SER A 135 8.48 -1.82 -0.97
N SER A 136 8.49 -3.09 -1.38
CA SER A 136 9.63 -3.70 -2.09
C SER A 136 9.83 -3.06 -3.47
N PHE A 137 8.73 -2.78 -4.19
CA PHE A 137 8.78 -2.06 -5.47
C PHE A 137 9.35 -0.64 -5.31
N ILE A 138 8.90 0.11 -4.29
CA ILE A 138 9.44 1.45 -3.99
C ILE A 138 10.95 1.39 -3.71
N TRP A 139 11.39 0.43 -2.91
CA TRP A 139 12.82 0.23 -2.62
C TRP A 139 13.61 -0.10 -3.88
N ASP A 140 13.12 -1.04 -4.71
CA ASP A 140 13.80 -1.43 -5.94
C ASP A 140 13.88 -0.26 -6.94
N VAL A 141 12.79 0.51 -7.12
CA VAL A 141 12.83 1.73 -7.93
C VAL A 141 13.86 2.72 -7.40
N ASN A 142 13.89 2.97 -6.08
CA ASN A 142 14.81 3.94 -5.48
C ASN A 142 16.28 3.51 -5.58
N THR A 143 16.55 2.21 -5.47
CA THR A 143 17.89 1.64 -5.61
C THR A 143 18.36 1.59 -7.06
N ILE A 144 17.54 1.07 -7.97
CA ILE A 144 17.94 0.92 -9.39
C ILE A 144 18.13 2.30 -10.04
N LYS A 145 17.28 3.28 -9.73
CA LYS A 145 17.43 4.64 -10.27
C LYS A 145 18.69 5.37 -9.80
N SER A 146 19.33 4.92 -8.72
CA SER A 146 20.56 5.52 -8.20
C SER A 146 21.83 4.84 -8.71
N TRP A 147 21.71 3.77 -9.51
CA TRP A 147 22.86 3.08 -10.07
C TRP A 147 23.39 3.76 -11.34
N ASP A 148 24.72 3.76 -11.45
CA ASP A 148 25.42 4.19 -12.65
C ASP A 148 25.52 3.04 -13.68
N GLU A 149 25.99 3.38 -14.89
CA GLU A 149 26.15 2.41 -15.98
C GLU A 149 27.13 1.28 -15.63
N ALA A 150 28.19 1.60 -14.86
CA ALA A 150 29.18 0.61 -14.43
C ALA A 150 28.55 -0.45 -13.50
N ARG A 151 27.70 -0.03 -12.54
CA ARG A 151 26.98 -0.95 -11.67
C ARG A 151 25.95 -1.76 -12.45
N LEU A 152 25.20 -1.14 -13.36
CA LEU A 152 24.17 -1.81 -14.17
C LEU A 152 24.77 -2.86 -15.12
N ALA A 153 25.99 -2.65 -15.61
CA ALA A 153 26.71 -3.62 -16.44
C ALA A 153 26.98 -4.95 -15.72
N LEU A 154 27.00 -4.96 -14.37
CA LEU A 154 27.20 -6.16 -13.56
C LEU A 154 25.91 -6.95 -13.29
N GLU A 155 24.75 -6.40 -13.66
CA GLU A 155 23.44 -6.98 -13.35
C GLU A 155 22.88 -7.82 -14.51
N GLY A 156 21.78 -8.54 -14.25
CA GLY A 156 21.06 -9.29 -15.29
C GLY A 156 20.38 -8.39 -16.32
N GLU A 157 19.97 -8.99 -17.45
CA GLU A 157 19.22 -8.30 -18.51
C GLU A 157 17.97 -7.62 -17.97
N GLU A 158 17.28 -8.27 -17.04
CA GLU A 158 15.97 -7.79 -16.60
C GLU A 158 16.06 -6.62 -15.60
N ILE A 159 17.18 -6.51 -14.88
CA ILE A 159 17.51 -5.32 -14.09
C ILE A 159 17.91 -4.16 -15.02
N ARG A 160 18.61 -4.43 -16.13
CA ARG A 160 18.88 -3.41 -17.15
C ARG A 160 17.60 -2.94 -17.81
N GLU A 161 16.69 -3.85 -18.18
CA GLU A 161 15.36 -3.49 -18.70
C GLU A 161 14.55 -2.66 -17.70
N PHE A 162 14.63 -2.98 -16.40
CA PHE A 162 13.98 -2.16 -15.38
C PHE A 162 14.65 -0.78 -15.28
N SER A 163 15.97 -0.70 -15.32
CA SER A 163 16.69 0.57 -15.37
C SER A 163 16.28 1.39 -16.59
N ASP A 164 16.22 0.79 -17.78
CA ASP A 164 15.81 1.45 -19.02
C ASP A 164 14.35 1.93 -18.95
N TYR A 165 13.45 1.11 -18.39
CA TYR A 165 12.08 1.51 -18.09
C TYR A 165 12.03 2.78 -17.21
N LEU A 166 12.89 2.86 -16.18
CA LEU A 166 12.97 4.03 -15.29
C LEU A 166 13.60 5.24 -15.97
N ARG A 167 14.69 5.06 -16.74
CA ARG A 167 15.39 6.13 -17.47
C ARG A 167 14.49 6.77 -18.53
N ASN A 168 13.71 5.95 -19.24
CA ASN A 168 12.73 6.39 -20.24
C ASN A 168 11.37 6.78 -19.60
N GLY A 169 11.27 6.68 -18.27
CA GLY A 169 10.11 7.00 -17.45
C GLY A 169 9.86 8.50 -17.29
N SER A 170 8.62 8.89 -17.04
CA SER A 170 8.35 10.21 -16.43
C SER A 170 8.72 10.25 -14.95
N ALA A 171 8.60 11.42 -14.31
CA ALA A 171 8.71 11.53 -12.85
C ALA A 171 7.68 10.65 -12.12
N PHE A 172 6.46 10.53 -12.67
CA PHE A 172 5.43 9.64 -12.16
C PHE A 172 5.85 8.16 -12.20
N ARG A 173 6.33 7.65 -13.34
CA ARG A 173 6.78 6.24 -13.47
C ARG A 173 7.96 5.91 -12.56
N ARG A 174 8.83 6.89 -12.31
CA ARG A 174 9.98 6.76 -11.38
C ARG A 174 9.61 6.93 -9.91
N LEU A 175 8.33 7.08 -9.60
CA LEU A 175 7.82 7.36 -8.24
C LEU A 175 8.36 8.66 -7.64
N ASP A 176 8.91 9.55 -8.47
CA ASP A 176 9.41 10.86 -8.03
C ASP A 176 8.26 11.80 -7.62
N THR A 177 7.00 11.45 -7.92
CA THR A 177 5.77 12.13 -7.48
C THR A 177 4.96 11.32 -6.46
N LEU A 178 5.56 10.31 -5.81
CA LEU A 178 4.88 9.52 -4.78
C LEU A 178 4.56 10.38 -3.55
N ALA A 179 3.28 10.65 -3.34
CA ALA A 179 2.78 11.57 -2.33
C ALA A 179 1.99 10.88 -1.21
N GLY A 180 1.48 9.66 -1.43
CA GLY A 180 0.68 8.98 -0.42
C GLY A 180 0.88 7.47 -0.38
N LEU A 181 0.84 6.93 0.83
CA LEU A 181 0.79 5.51 1.09
C LEU A 181 -0.36 5.24 2.05
N VAL A 182 -1.28 4.37 1.64
CA VAL A 182 -2.38 3.89 2.48
C VAL A 182 -2.22 2.39 2.59
N MET A 183 -1.67 1.93 3.71
CA MET A 183 -1.44 0.52 4.00
C MET A 183 -2.54 0.02 4.93
N MET A 184 -3.13 -1.13 4.60
CA MET A 184 -4.22 -1.73 5.36
C MET A 184 -3.85 -3.15 5.76
N GLY A 185 -3.87 -3.45 7.05
CA GLY A 185 -3.47 -4.77 7.57
C GLY A 185 -2.05 -5.15 7.11
N SER A 186 -1.09 -4.23 7.26
CA SER A 186 0.26 -4.40 6.73
C SER A 186 0.99 -5.58 7.37
N ASN A 187 1.38 -6.55 6.54
CA ASN A 187 2.14 -7.71 6.96
C ASN A 187 3.66 -7.51 6.83
N MET A 188 4.11 -6.30 6.50
CA MET A 188 5.54 -5.97 6.35
C MET A 188 6.39 -6.45 7.53
N PRO A 189 5.96 -6.32 8.81
CA PRO A 189 6.78 -6.79 9.93
C PRO A 189 7.19 -8.26 9.82
N LEU A 190 6.30 -9.14 9.33
CA LEU A 190 6.58 -10.56 9.15
C LEU A 190 7.77 -10.83 8.21
N PHE A 191 7.91 -10.01 7.16
CA PHE A 191 9.00 -10.14 6.20
C PHE A 191 10.29 -9.47 6.67
N THR A 192 10.19 -8.42 7.50
CA THR A 192 11.37 -7.70 7.99
C THR A 192 12.19 -8.49 9.01
N PHE A 193 11.61 -9.51 9.64
CA PHE A 193 12.29 -10.34 10.65
C PHE A 193 13.54 -11.05 10.11
N THR A 194 13.60 -11.32 8.80
CA THR A 194 14.81 -11.90 8.19
C THR A 194 16.05 -11.01 8.30
N PHE A 195 15.88 -9.69 8.44
CA PHE A 195 16.98 -8.72 8.50
C PHE A 195 17.34 -8.35 9.95
N GLY A 196 16.37 -8.38 10.86
CA GLY A 196 16.51 -7.90 12.23
C GLY A 196 16.45 -6.36 12.35
N PRO A 197 16.16 -5.82 13.55
CA PRO A 197 15.78 -4.41 13.72
C PRO A 197 16.85 -3.39 13.32
N SER A 198 18.14 -3.73 13.35
CA SER A 198 19.23 -2.80 13.01
C SER A 198 19.42 -2.57 11.52
N ARG A 199 18.86 -3.45 10.67
CA ARG A 199 19.04 -3.41 9.20
C ARG A 199 17.80 -2.95 8.45
N ILE A 200 16.72 -2.66 9.17
CA ILE A 200 15.45 -2.21 8.60
C ILE A 200 15.35 -0.70 8.77
N MET A 201 14.92 -0.01 7.73
CA MET A 201 14.72 1.44 7.76
C MET A 201 13.45 1.77 6.98
N PRO A 202 12.77 2.88 7.30
CA PRO A 202 11.63 3.32 6.52
C PRO A 202 12.07 3.81 5.14
N ILE A 203 11.18 3.73 4.16
CA ILE A 203 11.40 4.25 2.78
C ILE A 203 11.60 5.78 2.72
N THR A 204 11.41 6.45 3.85
CA THR A 204 11.71 7.87 4.09
C THR A 204 13.17 8.12 4.44
N SER A 205 13.95 7.05 4.64
CA SER A 205 15.39 7.06 4.81
C SER A 205 16.08 6.62 3.52
N SER A 206 17.38 6.93 3.42
CA SER A 206 18.25 6.40 2.37
C SER A 206 19.26 5.43 2.96
N ARG A 207 19.63 4.41 2.18
CA ARG A 207 20.73 3.49 2.52
C ARG A 207 22.09 4.15 2.35
N ASP A 208 22.23 4.97 1.31
CA ASP A 208 23.50 5.58 0.92
C ASP A 208 23.48 7.09 1.20
N PRO A 209 24.52 7.63 1.87
CA PRO A 209 24.68 9.07 2.09
C PRO A 209 24.88 9.79 0.74
N GLY A 210 23.79 10.27 0.14
CA GLY A 210 23.83 10.93 -1.18
C GLY A 210 22.63 10.58 -2.07
N THR A 211 21.97 9.45 -1.80
CA THR A 211 20.73 9.09 -2.49
C THR A 211 19.54 9.71 -1.76
N PRO A 212 18.62 10.42 -2.44
CA PRO A 212 17.39 10.89 -1.82
C PRO A 212 16.52 9.72 -1.33
N PRO A 213 15.74 9.89 -0.25
CA PRO A 213 14.81 8.87 0.19
C PRO A 213 13.73 8.61 -0.88
N ALA A 214 13.13 7.43 -0.82
CA ALA A 214 12.12 7.03 -1.80
C ALA A 214 10.76 7.73 -1.58
N PHE A 215 10.47 8.14 -0.35
CA PHE A 215 9.24 8.84 0.02
C PHE A 215 9.51 10.02 0.97
N PRO A 216 8.84 11.18 0.82
CA PRO A 216 8.02 11.59 -0.32
C PRO A 216 8.85 11.77 -1.58
N GLY A 217 8.23 11.54 -2.74
CA GLY A 217 8.89 11.65 -4.04
C GLY A 217 9.63 12.98 -4.22
N ARG A 218 10.83 12.93 -4.81
CA ARG A 218 11.74 14.10 -4.91
C ARG A 218 11.19 15.26 -5.74
N ASN A 219 10.26 15.01 -6.66
CA ASN A 219 9.68 16.02 -7.55
C ASN A 219 8.37 16.63 -7.01
N LEU A 220 7.96 16.28 -5.79
CA LEU A 220 6.85 16.96 -5.12
C LEU A 220 7.24 18.38 -4.71
N ASP A 221 6.40 19.35 -5.03
CA ASP A 221 6.53 20.72 -4.54
C ASP A 221 6.39 20.78 -3.00
N LEU A 222 6.77 21.92 -2.40
CA LEU A 222 6.74 22.10 -0.95
C LEU A 222 5.33 21.90 -0.35
N GLY A 223 4.29 22.33 -1.07
CA GLY A 223 2.89 22.22 -0.62
C GLY A 223 2.40 20.77 -0.62
N MET A 224 2.76 19.99 -1.64
CA MET A 224 2.48 18.56 -1.72
C MET A 224 3.28 17.78 -0.69
N ARG A 225 4.60 18.05 -0.57
CA ARG A 225 5.48 17.37 0.38
C ARG A 225 4.99 17.56 1.82
N ALA A 226 4.53 18.77 2.18
CA ALA A 226 3.95 19.04 3.50
C ALA A 226 2.68 18.22 3.80
N ARG A 227 1.97 17.77 2.76
CA ARG A 227 0.73 16.97 2.84
C ARG A 227 0.93 15.49 2.57
N ALA A 228 2.12 15.08 2.15
CA ALA A 228 2.44 13.69 1.89
C ALA A 228 2.32 12.87 3.18
N ARG A 229 1.66 11.71 3.14
CA ARG A 229 1.43 10.88 4.34
C ARG A 229 1.52 9.39 4.03
N TRP A 230 1.99 8.65 5.01
CA TRP A 230 1.96 7.20 5.06
C TRP A 230 1.00 6.78 6.19
N LEU A 231 -0.22 6.43 5.81
CA LEU A 231 -1.27 5.97 6.72
C LEU A 231 -1.21 4.44 6.80
N ASN A 232 -0.87 3.89 7.96
CA ASN A 232 -0.90 2.44 8.21
C ASN A 232 -2.06 2.07 9.13
N TYR A 233 -3.11 1.46 8.58
CA TYR A 233 -4.28 1.01 9.32
C TYR A 233 -4.11 -0.44 9.78
N TYR A 234 -4.32 -0.68 11.08
CA TYR A 234 -4.28 -2.02 11.67
C TYR A 234 -5.44 -2.24 12.64
N SER A 235 -5.82 -3.50 12.84
CA SER A 235 -6.77 -3.92 13.89
C SER A 235 -6.06 -4.82 14.88
N ARG A 236 -6.41 -4.71 16.17
CA ARG A 236 -5.86 -5.58 17.23
C ARG A 236 -6.23 -7.06 17.04
N ASN A 237 -7.33 -7.31 16.34
CA ASN A 237 -7.79 -8.66 16.05
C ASN A 237 -7.20 -9.20 14.75
N ASP A 238 -6.53 -8.38 13.93
CA ASP A 238 -5.88 -8.83 12.71
C ASP A 238 -4.58 -9.58 13.03
N LEU A 239 -4.52 -10.86 12.68
CA LEU A 239 -3.36 -11.72 12.93
C LEU A 239 -2.21 -11.50 11.93
N LEU A 240 -2.46 -10.81 10.82
CA LEU A 240 -1.46 -10.61 9.76
C LEU A 240 -1.07 -9.14 9.60
N GLY A 241 -1.89 -8.22 10.12
CA GLY A 241 -1.69 -6.79 10.01
C GLY A 241 -1.15 -6.16 11.29
N TYR A 242 -0.03 -5.45 11.18
CA TYR A 242 0.70 -4.92 12.33
C TYR A 242 1.00 -3.42 12.20
N PRO A 243 1.13 -2.70 13.33
CA PRO A 243 1.74 -1.36 13.34
C PRO A 243 3.20 -1.43 12.89
N LEU A 244 3.71 -0.35 12.27
CA LEU A 244 5.08 -0.30 11.75
C LEU A 244 6.03 0.48 12.67
N LYS A 245 5.55 1.44 13.47
CA LYS A 245 6.38 2.21 14.42
C LYS A 245 7.16 1.34 15.41
N PRO A 246 6.64 0.21 15.91
CA PRO A 246 7.40 -0.67 16.82
C PRO A 246 8.55 -1.45 16.17
N LEU A 247 8.77 -1.35 14.86
CA LEU A 247 9.83 -2.10 14.18
C LEU A 247 11.22 -1.75 14.71
N ASN A 248 11.50 -0.45 14.90
CA ASN A 248 12.71 0.09 15.52
C ASN A 248 12.58 1.61 15.74
N GLU A 249 13.64 2.24 16.25
CA GLU A 249 13.70 3.69 16.49
C GLU A 249 13.49 4.53 15.22
N ALA A 250 14.01 4.09 14.07
CA ALA A 250 13.84 4.81 12.81
C ALA A 250 12.37 4.87 12.38
N TYR A 251 11.64 3.76 12.51
CA TYR A 251 10.19 3.74 12.26
C TYR A 251 9.41 4.50 13.35
N ALA A 252 9.82 4.40 14.62
CA ALA A 252 9.15 5.08 15.73
C ALA A 252 9.17 6.61 15.56
N ASN A 253 10.29 7.15 15.07
CA ASN A 253 10.51 8.58 14.86
C ASN A 253 10.05 9.08 13.47
N GLU A 254 9.47 8.23 12.63
CA GLU A 254 9.03 8.62 11.29
C GLU A 254 7.77 9.51 11.35
N ALA A 255 7.95 10.79 11.02
CA ALA A 255 6.91 11.82 11.13
C ALA A 255 5.81 11.71 10.06
N LEU A 256 6.09 11.09 8.91
CA LEU A 256 5.12 10.90 7.84
C LEU A 256 4.27 9.64 8.02
N LEU A 257 4.70 8.73 8.92
CA LEU A 257 4.03 7.47 9.22
C LEU A 257 3.04 7.65 10.38
N ASP A 258 1.78 7.31 10.12
CA ASP A 258 0.72 7.24 11.12
C ASP A 258 0.22 5.81 11.25
N ASP A 259 0.50 5.16 12.39
CA ASP A 259 -0.13 3.91 12.77
C ASP A 259 -1.52 4.18 13.37
N ILE A 260 -2.57 3.75 12.66
CA ILE A 260 -3.96 4.08 12.97
C ILE A 260 -4.74 2.81 13.29
N GLU A 261 -5.09 2.65 14.55
CA GLU A 261 -5.92 1.53 14.97
C GLU A 261 -7.38 1.69 14.47
N VAL A 262 -7.94 0.62 13.92
CA VAL A 262 -9.34 0.52 13.48
C VAL A 262 -9.98 -0.79 13.96
N ALA A 263 -11.30 -0.81 14.02
CA ALA A 263 -12.08 -2.05 14.15
C ALA A 263 -12.55 -2.48 12.76
N SER A 264 -11.68 -3.09 11.96
CA SER A 264 -11.99 -3.53 10.58
C SER A 264 -13.01 -4.67 10.56
N GLU A 265 -13.05 -5.50 11.60
CA GLU A 265 -14.03 -6.55 11.83
C GLU A 265 -15.43 -6.02 12.21
N GLY A 266 -15.54 -4.74 12.55
CA GLY A 266 -16.76 -4.10 13.07
C GLY A 266 -16.83 -4.09 14.60
N TRP A 267 -17.54 -3.11 15.17
CA TRP A 267 -17.55 -2.87 16.62
C TRP A 267 -18.13 -4.04 17.43
N LEU A 268 -19.16 -4.72 16.90
CA LEU A 268 -19.74 -5.93 17.51
C LEU A 268 -18.71 -7.05 17.60
N MET A 269 -18.07 -7.40 16.48
CA MET A 269 -17.09 -8.48 16.42
C MET A 269 -15.83 -8.17 17.22
N ARG A 270 -15.48 -6.89 17.39
CA ARG A 270 -14.35 -6.47 18.23
C ARG A 270 -14.50 -6.89 19.70
N GLY A 271 -15.72 -6.84 20.25
CA GLY A 271 -16.01 -7.30 21.61
C GLY A 271 -16.18 -8.82 21.71
N VAL A 272 -16.73 -9.44 20.66
CA VAL A 272 -17.01 -10.89 20.58
C VAL A 272 -15.76 -11.70 20.18
N GLY A 273 -14.66 -11.05 19.78
CA GLY A 273 -13.41 -11.72 19.35
C GLY A 273 -12.84 -12.71 20.37
N ARG A 274 -13.20 -12.60 21.65
CA ARG A 274 -12.83 -13.58 22.69
C ARG A 274 -13.57 -14.92 22.57
N LEU A 275 -14.74 -14.97 21.92
CA LEU A 275 -15.56 -16.16 21.76
C LEU A 275 -15.24 -16.94 20.46
N SER A 276 -14.73 -16.26 19.43
CA SER A 276 -14.23 -16.91 18.19
C SER A 276 -13.08 -16.10 17.56
N GLN A 277 -11.88 -16.32 18.11
CA GLN A 277 -10.63 -15.68 17.65
C GLN A 277 -10.38 -15.84 16.13
N PRO A 278 -10.53 -17.03 15.51
CA PRO A 278 -10.22 -17.19 14.09
C PRO A 278 -11.14 -16.40 13.16
N LEU A 279 -12.44 -16.37 13.45
CA LEU A 279 -13.41 -15.63 12.64
C LEU A 279 -13.22 -14.12 12.80
N ALA A 280 -13.01 -13.65 14.03
CA ALA A 280 -12.71 -12.26 14.30
C ALA A 280 -11.43 -11.83 13.58
N ALA A 281 -10.40 -12.66 13.58
CA ALA A 281 -9.15 -12.40 12.88
C ALA A 281 -9.30 -12.33 11.36
N TYR A 282 -9.99 -13.30 10.77
CA TYR A 282 -10.25 -13.29 9.32
C TYR A 282 -11.04 -12.05 8.89
N ARG A 283 -12.08 -11.68 9.66
CA ARG A 283 -12.89 -10.47 9.39
C ARG A 283 -12.10 -9.19 9.63
N ALA A 284 -11.23 -9.17 10.64
CA ALA A 284 -10.35 -8.03 10.89
C ALA A 284 -9.41 -7.84 9.70
N HIS A 285 -8.81 -8.92 9.20
CA HIS A 285 -7.88 -8.85 8.09
C HIS A 285 -8.55 -8.44 6.77
N THR A 286 -9.74 -8.94 6.48
CA THR A 286 -10.44 -8.66 5.20
C THR A 286 -11.33 -7.40 5.26
N GLY A 287 -11.67 -6.92 6.45
CA GLY A 287 -12.67 -5.88 6.66
C GLY A 287 -12.22 -4.45 6.33
N TYR A 288 -10.93 -4.18 6.11
CA TYR A 288 -10.41 -2.82 5.88
C TYR A 288 -11.03 -2.15 4.65
N TRP A 289 -11.28 -2.91 3.57
CA TRP A 289 -11.87 -2.43 2.31
C TRP A 289 -13.21 -1.71 2.50
N ASN A 290 -13.95 -2.05 3.56
CA ASN A 290 -15.26 -1.47 3.89
C ASN A 290 -15.22 -0.56 5.13
N ASN A 291 -14.04 -0.38 5.74
CA ASN A 291 -13.94 0.34 6.99
C ASN A 291 -14.08 1.86 6.76
N ARG A 292 -15.05 2.48 7.43
CA ARG A 292 -15.37 3.91 7.28
C ARG A 292 -14.20 4.84 7.61
N ARG A 293 -13.35 4.49 8.59
CA ARG A 293 -12.21 5.31 9.00
C ARG A 293 -11.08 5.26 7.97
N VAL A 294 -10.84 4.07 7.42
CA VAL A 294 -9.89 3.87 6.31
C VAL A 294 -10.33 4.67 5.09
N ILE A 295 -11.55 4.42 4.60
CA ILE A 295 -12.14 5.11 3.44
C ILE A 295 -12.10 6.63 3.61
N ARG A 296 -12.47 7.14 4.79
CA ARG A 296 -12.41 8.57 5.08
C ARG A 296 -10.99 9.11 5.04
N GLY A 297 -10.04 8.45 5.69
CA GLY A 297 -8.65 8.92 5.69
C GLY A 297 -8.01 8.90 4.31
N THR A 298 -8.32 7.90 3.48
CA THR A 298 -7.92 7.87 2.07
C THR A 298 -8.52 9.04 1.28
N ALA A 299 -9.83 9.30 1.43
CA ALA A 299 -10.50 10.42 0.75
C ALA A 299 -9.98 11.79 1.23
N ASP A 300 -9.70 11.94 2.52
CA ASP A 300 -9.12 13.14 3.11
C ASP A 300 -7.70 13.39 2.57
N LEU A 301 -6.86 12.35 2.46
CA LEU A 301 -5.53 12.43 1.86
C LEU A 301 -5.59 12.85 0.38
N ILE A 302 -6.41 12.17 -0.43
CA ILE A 302 -6.64 12.50 -1.85
C ILE A 302 -7.07 13.96 -1.99
N SER A 303 -8.08 14.38 -1.23
CA SER A 303 -8.61 15.76 -1.28
C SER A 303 -7.56 16.78 -0.87
N SER A 304 -6.73 16.46 0.14
CA SER A 304 -5.68 17.35 0.62
C SER A 304 -4.60 17.60 -0.45
N LEU A 305 -4.24 16.57 -1.21
CA LEU A 305 -3.24 16.63 -2.29
C LEU A 305 -3.80 17.30 -3.54
N ALA A 306 -5.04 16.95 -3.92
CA ALA A 306 -5.72 17.58 -5.05
C ALA A 306 -5.94 19.09 -4.85
N SER A 307 -6.03 19.56 -3.60
CA SER A 307 -6.30 20.98 -3.29
C SER A 307 -5.02 21.81 -3.06
N VAL A 308 -3.83 21.28 -3.34
CA VAL A 308 -2.56 22.05 -3.20
C VAL A 308 -2.58 23.25 -4.15
N GLY A 309 -2.27 24.44 -3.62
CA GLY A 309 -2.28 25.69 -4.37
C GLY A 309 -3.66 26.35 -4.50
N GLU A 310 -4.70 25.80 -3.86
CA GLU A 310 -5.96 26.52 -3.68
C GLU A 310 -5.93 27.39 -2.41
N PRO A 311 -6.54 28.59 -2.42
CA PRO A 311 -6.73 29.35 -1.20
C PRO A 311 -7.53 28.52 -0.19
N ALA A 312 -7.07 28.51 1.06
CA ALA A 312 -7.74 27.76 2.12
C ALA A 312 -9.21 28.20 2.21
N VAL A 313 -10.14 27.29 1.90
CA VAL A 313 -11.57 27.52 2.11
C VAL A 313 -11.74 27.65 3.63
N LYS A 314 -11.99 28.88 4.12
CA LYS A 314 -12.38 29.13 5.51
C LYS A 314 -13.66 28.35 5.77
N ARG A 315 -13.56 27.12 6.28
CA ARG A 315 -14.70 26.42 6.86
C ARG A 315 -15.13 27.24 8.07
N ARG A 316 -16.23 28.00 7.96
CA ARG A 316 -16.93 28.58 9.11
C ARG A 316 -17.46 27.43 9.97
N PHE A 317 -16.64 26.93 10.88
CA PHE A 317 -17.14 26.19 12.02
C PHE A 317 -17.54 27.21 13.08
N SER A 318 -18.84 27.50 13.18
CA SER A 318 -19.38 28.18 14.36
C SER A 318 -19.35 27.21 15.53
N PHE A 319 -18.27 27.23 16.31
CA PHE A 319 -18.29 26.65 17.65
C PHE A 319 -19.20 27.52 18.52
N ARG A 320 -20.42 27.04 18.78
CA ARG A 320 -21.27 27.54 19.86
C ARG A 320 -20.58 27.14 21.16
N ARG A 321 -19.81 28.04 21.78
CA ARG A 321 -19.36 27.89 23.17
C ARG A 321 -20.63 27.79 24.03
N GLN A 322 -20.86 26.64 24.66
CA GLN A 322 -21.68 26.59 25.87
C GLN A 322 -20.96 27.43 26.92
N ARG A 323 -21.65 28.46 27.42
CA ARG A 323 -21.34 29.08 28.71
C ARG A 323 -21.79 28.09 29.78
N GLU A 324 -20.86 27.65 30.61
CA GLU A 324 -21.18 27.16 31.95
C GLU A 324 -20.68 28.22 32.93
N ASP A 325 -21.61 29.10 33.31
CA ASP A 325 -21.57 29.82 34.57
C ASP A 325 -22.34 28.95 35.58
N ALA A 326 -21.68 28.39 36.58
CA ALA A 326 -22.32 27.94 37.82
C ALA A 326 -21.30 27.78 38.96
N ALA A 327 -21.16 28.87 39.72
CA ALA A 327 -20.96 28.98 41.17
C ALA A 327 -20.26 27.84 41.94
N VAL A 328 -19.12 28.20 42.55
CA VAL A 328 -18.54 27.55 43.74
C VAL A 328 -19.17 28.21 44.97
N PRO A 329 -19.78 27.47 45.93
CA PRO A 329 -20.03 27.99 47.27
C PRO A 329 -18.84 27.67 48.19
N ALA A 330 -18.69 28.55 49.18
CA ALA A 330 -17.61 28.67 50.15
C ALA A 330 -17.36 27.43 51.02
#